data_AF-A0AAE8ZZ29-F1
#
_entry.id   AF-A0AAE8ZZ29-F1
#
_cell.length_a   1.000
_cell.length_b   1.000
_cell.length_c   1.000
_cell.angle_alpha   90.00
_cell.angle_beta   90.00
_cell.angle_gamma   90.00
#
_symmetry.space_group_name_H-M   'P 1'
#
loop_
_entity.id
_entity.type
_entity.pdbx_description
1 polymer ?
#
loop_
_entity_poly.entity_id
_entity_poly.type
_entity_poly.pdbx_seq_one_letter_code
_entity_poly.pdbx_strand_id
1 'polypeptide(L)'
;MQGAVQGENGTLQSIYDYTSTEKAQLIWAVAIGTIIGTIPYNWMYVRYGAKNVFLSAGIISLIATSCTPFAAANNYILLLVIRLIQGIAYAADFAVIGIICVKWAPHDEVAFFVSVLTVFSPFATVITTAVTGFLCTSSFGWRSSFYVHSVAGAVCFILWYIVYSDDPLSHSSVTSKELANIQKGKSAAHFEQKR
;
A
#
# COMPACT_ATOMS: atom_id res chain seq x y z
N MET A 1 -9.00 -30.99 1.75
CA MET A 1 -7.93 -31.93 1.38
C MET A 1 -7.73 -31.92 -0.14
N GLN A 2 -7.28 -30.81 -0.73
CA GLN A 2 -6.95 -30.74 -2.16
C GLN A 2 -5.52 -30.20 -2.27
N GLY A 3 -4.60 -31.00 -2.83
CA GLY A 3 -3.21 -30.61 -3.06
C GLY A 3 -2.18 -31.14 -2.05
N ALA A 4 -2.42 -32.28 -1.39
CA ALA A 4 -1.37 -32.93 -0.61
C ALA A 4 -0.49 -33.77 -1.55
N VAL A 5 0.81 -33.50 -1.59
CA VAL A 5 1.83 -34.30 -2.27
C VAL A 5 2.51 -35.16 -1.22
N GLN A 6 2.67 -36.46 -1.48
CA GLN A 6 3.32 -37.37 -0.56
C GLN A 6 4.84 -37.09 -0.57
N GLY A 7 5.37 -36.60 0.55
CA GLY A 7 6.81 -36.36 0.70
C GLY A 7 7.60 -37.67 0.76
N GLU A 8 8.91 -37.60 0.54
CA GLU A 8 9.82 -38.77 0.52
C GLU A 8 9.77 -39.62 1.81
N ASN A 9 9.34 -39.04 2.93
CA ASN A 9 9.21 -39.71 4.23
C ASN A 9 7.78 -40.24 4.52
N GLY A 10 6.89 -40.24 3.52
CA GLY A 10 5.51 -40.70 3.66
C GLY A 10 4.55 -39.72 4.35
N THR A 11 5.02 -38.52 4.74
CA THR A 11 4.18 -37.44 5.25
C THR A 11 3.47 -36.71 4.11
N LEU A 12 2.17 -36.45 4.28
CA LEU A 12 1.41 -35.60 3.35
C LEU A 12 1.88 -34.15 3.51
N GLN A 13 2.63 -33.64 2.54
CA GLN A 13 3.00 -32.23 2.47
C GLN A 13 1.95 -31.47 1.67
N SER A 14 1.45 -30.39 2.24
CA SER A 14 0.63 -29.44 1.51
C SER A 14 1.49 -28.73 0.47
N ILE A 15 0.94 -28.43 -0.72
CA ILE A 15 1.60 -27.52 -1.69
C ILE A 15 1.95 -26.13 -1.13
N TYR A 16 1.46 -25.81 0.08
CA TYR A 16 1.72 -24.56 0.79
C TYR A 16 2.79 -24.69 1.90
N ASP A 17 3.39 -25.87 2.08
CA ASP A 17 4.41 -26.12 3.10
C ASP A 17 5.78 -25.63 2.63
N TYR A 18 5.96 -24.31 2.61
CA TYR A 18 7.23 -23.69 2.24
C TYR A 18 8.30 -23.86 3.33
N THR A 19 9.54 -24.09 2.89
CA THR A 19 10.74 -24.10 3.73
C THR A 19 10.99 -22.72 4.36
N SER A 20 11.80 -22.68 5.42
CA SER A 20 12.18 -21.41 6.08
C SER A 20 12.87 -20.45 5.11
N THR A 21 13.69 -20.95 4.19
CA THR A 21 14.37 -20.17 3.17
C THR A 21 13.38 -19.57 2.17
N GLU A 22 12.42 -20.35 1.68
CA GLU A 22 11.41 -19.88 0.74
C GLU A 22 10.49 -18.81 1.37
N LYS A 23 10.14 -18.98 2.64
CA LYS A 23 9.40 -17.96 3.40
C LYS A 23 10.20 -16.66 3.53
N ALA A 24 11.49 -16.76 3.84
CA ALA A 24 12.38 -15.59 3.90
C ALA A 24 12.47 -14.89 2.53
N GLN A 25 12.60 -15.65 1.44
CA GLN A 25 12.63 -15.11 0.07
C GLN A 25 11.35 -14.34 -0.27
N LEU A 26 10.17 -14.83 0.13
CA LEU A 26 8.90 -14.12 -0.06
C LEU A 26 8.86 -12.78 0.68
N ILE A 27 9.44 -12.71 1.88
CA ILE A 27 9.55 -11.46 2.66
C ILE A 27 10.54 -10.50 1.99
N TRP A 28 11.72 -10.99 1.62
CA TRP A 28 12.75 -10.20 0.94
C TRP A 28 12.30 -9.68 -0.41
N ALA A 29 11.49 -10.43 -1.15
CA ALA A 29 10.93 -9.98 -2.43
C ALA A 29 10.12 -8.69 -2.26
N VAL A 30 9.31 -8.57 -1.21
CA VAL A 30 8.59 -7.32 -0.92
C VAL A 30 9.57 -6.20 -0.63
N ALA A 31 10.59 -6.43 0.20
CA ALA A 31 11.59 -5.41 0.54
C ALA A 31 12.37 -4.91 -0.70
N ILE A 32 12.81 -5.82 -1.57
CA ILE A 32 13.50 -5.50 -2.82
C ILE A 32 12.59 -4.71 -3.75
N GLY A 33 11.33 -5.15 -3.90
CA GLY A 33 10.33 -4.43 -4.69
C GLY A 33 10.14 -2.99 -4.19
N THR A 34 10.08 -2.79 -2.88
CA THR A 34 9.96 -1.46 -2.27
C THR A 34 11.15 -0.56 -2.61
N ILE A 35 12.38 -1.08 -2.52
CA ILE A 35 13.59 -0.34 -2.88
C ILE A 35 13.54 0.09 -4.35
N ILE A 36 13.22 -0.84 -5.25
CA ILE A 36 13.13 -0.58 -6.69
C ILE A 36 12.05 0.48 -6.98
N GLY A 37 10.89 0.39 -6.33
CA GLY A 37 9.78 1.31 -6.55
C GLY A 37 10.03 2.73 -6.03
N THR A 38 10.89 2.90 -5.02
CA THR A 38 11.05 4.18 -4.30
C THR A 38 11.43 5.34 -5.22
N ILE A 39 12.49 5.21 -6.02
CA ILE A 39 12.95 6.31 -6.91
C ILE A 39 11.91 6.63 -8.00
N PRO A 40 11.37 5.65 -8.75
CA PRO A 40 10.33 5.90 -9.74
C PRO A 40 9.08 6.57 -9.17
N TYR A 41 8.58 6.14 -8.01
CA TYR A 41 7.40 6.76 -7.41
C TYR A 41 7.63 8.20 -7.01
N ASN A 42 8.77 8.52 -6.40
CA ASN A 42 9.12 9.91 -6.08
C ASN A 42 9.13 10.80 -7.33
N TRP A 43 9.73 10.32 -8.43
CA TRP A 43 9.71 11.04 -9.70
C TRP A 43 8.29 11.22 -10.26
N MET A 44 7.48 10.16 -10.24
CA MET A 44 6.09 10.23 -10.70
C MET A 44 5.25 11.19 -9.86
N TYR A 45 5.45 11.24 -8.55
CA TYR A 45 4.72 12.16 -7.67
C TYR A 45 4.99 13.63 -7.98
N VAL A 46 6.25 13.97 -8.26
CA VAL A 46 6.61 15.34 -8.65
C VAL A 46 5.99 15.72 -9.99
N ARG A 47 5.91 14.78 -10.94
CA ARG A 47 5.43 15.06 -12.31
C ARG A 47 3.91 14.97 -12.49
N TYR A 48 3.26 14.01 -11.84
CA TYR A 48 1.86 13.66 -12.08
C TYR A 48 0.94 13.89 -10.87
N GLY A 49 1.50 14.31 -9.73
CA GLY A 49 0.74 14.54 -8.49
C GLY A 49 0.50 13.26 -7.67
N ALA A 50 0.11 13.45 -6.41
CA ALA A 50 -0.18 12.39 -5.46
C ALA A 50 -1.49 11.67 -5.78
N LYS A 51 -2.53 12.38 -6.25
CA LYS A 51 -3.86 11.80 -6.42
C LYS A 51 -3.85 10.58 -7.35
N ASN A 52 -3.33 10.75 -8.56
CA ASN A 52 -3.36 9.71 -9.59
C ASN A 52 -2.27 8.66 -9.40
N VAL A 53 -1.08 9.05 -8.95
CA VAL A 53 0.05 8.13 -8.74
C VAL A 53 -0.22 7.19 -7.57
N PHE A 54 -0.77 7.70 -6.46
CA PHE A 54 -1.10 6.84 -5.33
C PHE A 54 -2.28 5.91 -5.65
N LEU A 55 -3.26 6.39 -6.42
CA LEU A 55 -4.36 5.55 -6.91
C LEU A 55 -3.85 4.41 -7.80
N SER A 56 -2.94 4.69 -8.75
CA SER A 56 -2.41 3.65 -9.64
C SER A 56 -1.58 2.62 -8.88
N ALA A 57 -0.75 3.05 -7.92
CA ALA A 57 -0.05 2.14 -7.01
C ALA A 57 -1.03 1.28 -6.21
N GLY A 58 -2.11 1.89 -5.72
CA GLY A 58 -3.21 1.20 -5.06
C GLY A 58 -3.80 0.09 -5.91
N ILE A 59 -4.20 0.39 -7.14
CA ILE A 59 -4.76 -0.59 -8.08
C ILE A 59 -3.78 -1.76 -8.30
N ILE A 60 -2.49 -1.48 -8.48
CA ILE A 60 -1.46 -2.52 -8.63
C ILE A 60 -1.41 -3.41 -7.38
N SER A 61 -1.42 -2.82 -6.18
CA SER A 61 -1.45 -3.55 -4.91
C SER A 61 -2.70 -4.43 -4.76
N LEU A 62 -3.87 -3.92 -5.14
CA LEU A 62 -5.14 -4.63 -5.07
C LEU A 62 -5.18 -5.86 -5.99
N ILE A 63 -4.69 -5.70 -7.22
CA ILE A 63 -4.58 -6.78 -8.20
C ILE A 63 -3.60 -7.83 -7.70
N ALA A 64 -2.41 -7.42 -7.27
CA ALA A 64 -1.38 -8.33 -6.76
C ALA A 64 -1.88 -9.12 -5.53
N THR A 65 -2.56 -8.45 -4.61
CA THR A 65 -3.15 -9.08 -3.42
C THR A 65 -4.24 -10.08 -3.81
N SER A 66 -5.14 -9.73 -4.74
CA SER A 66 -6.21 -10.63 -5.20
C SER A 66 -5.68 -11.84 -5.99
N CYS A 67 -4.57 -11.68 -6.69
CA CYS A 67 -3.91 -12.75 -7.44
C CYS A 67 -3.04 -13.66 -6.56
N THR A 68 -2.76 -13.28 -5.31
CA THR A 68 -1.87 -14.04 -4.41
C THR A 68 -2.36 -15.48 -4.15
N PRO A 69 -3.64 -15.75 -3.84
CA PRO A 69 -4.14 -17.12 -3.70
C PRO A 69 -3.98 -17.97 -4.95
N PHE A 70 -4.17 -17.36 -6.13
CA PHE A 70 -3.99 -18.03 -7.42
C PHE A 70 -2.53 -18.38 -7.65
N ALA A 71 -1.61 -17.44 -7.43
CA ALA A 71 -0.18 -17.69 -7.58
C ALA A 71 0.33 -18.77 -6.63
N ALA A 72 -0.07 -18.71 -5.35
CA ALA A 72 0.30 -19.72 -4.37
C ALA A 72 -0.17 -21.12 -4.74
N ALA A 73 -1.30 -21.26 -5.43
CA ALA A 73 -1.83 -22.55 -5.85
C ALA A 73 -1.14 -23.14 -7.09
N ASN A 74 -0.47 -22.31 -7.91
CA ASN A 74 0.09 -22.74 -9.19
C ASN A 74 1.61 -22.86 -9.18
N ASN A 75 2.33 -21.83 -8.72
CA ASN A 75 3.78 -21.78 -8.84
C ASN A 75 4.42 -20.84 -7.79
N TYR A 76 5.42 -21.35 -7.08
CA TYR A 76 6.20 -20.58 -6.10
C TYR A 76 6.87 -19.34 -6.72
N ILE A 77 7.43 -19.45 -7.92
CA ILE A 77 8.07 -18.33 -8.62
C ILE A 77 7.04 -17.25 -8.97
N LEU A 78 5.83 -17.65 -9.38
CA LEU A 78 4.74 -16.72 -9.62
C LEU A 78 4.35 -15.97 -8.34
N LEU A 79 4.30 -16.67 -7.20
CA LEU A 79 4.05 -16.06 -5.91
C LEU A 79 5.16 -15.05 -5.54
N LEU A 80 6.43 -15.39 -5.80
CA LEU A 80 7.58 -14.51 -5.57
C LEU A 80 7.50 -13.23 -6.43
N VAL A 81 7.12 -13.35 -7.70
CA VAL A 81 6.90 -12.19 -8.58
C VAL A 81 5.76 -11.31 -8.08
N ILE A 82 4.63 -11.91 -7.65
CA ILE A 82 3.53 -11.13 -7.06
C ILE A 82 3.97 -10.39 -5.80
N ARG A 83 4.79 -11.02 -4.94
CA ARG A 83 5.36 -10.36 -3.76
C ARG A 83 6.25 -9.18 -4.13
N LEU A 84 7.06 -9.31 -5.17
CA LEU A 84 7.87 -8.20 -5.69
C LEU A 84 6.97 -7.04 -6.17
N ILE A 85 5.90 -7.33 -6.89
CA ILE A 85 4.93 -6.31 -7.36
C ILE A 85 4.23 -5.62 -6.19
N GLN A 86 3.85 -6.36 -5.14
CA GLN A 86 3.32 -5.76 -3.91
C GLN A 86 4.33 -4.81 -3.26
N GLY A 87 5.60 -5.19 -3.21
CA GLY A 87 6.69 -4.32 -2.73
C GLY A 87 6.82 -3.03 -3.53
N ILE A 88 6.80 -3.14 -4.86
CA ILE A 88 6.82 -1.96 -5.75
C ILE A 88 5.66 -1.03 -5.41
N ALA A 89 4.44 -1.54 -5.37
CA ALA A 89 3.27 -0.73 -5.03
C ALA A 89 3.36 -0.10 -3.62
N TYR A 90 3.90 -0.84 -2.64
CA TYR A 90 4.09 -0.37 -1.27
C TYR A 90 5.07 0.80 -1.16
N ALA A 91 6.05 0.91 -2.07
CA ALA A 91 6.98 2.06 -2.10
C ALA A 91 6.27 3.42 -2.27
N ALA A 92 5.08 3.42 -2.88
CA ALA A 92 4.31 4.63 -3.10
C ALA A 92 3.75 5.24 -1.80
N ASP A 93 3.59 4.43 -0.74
CA ASP A 93 2.90 4.77 0.50
C ASP A 93 3.66 5.81 1.33
N PHE A 94 4.92 5.55 1.69
CA PHE A 94 5.71 6.52 2.45
C PHE A 94 6.06 7.78 1.65
N ALA A 95 6.21 7.65 0.33
CA ALA A 95 6.48 8.80 -0.54
C ALA A 95 5.28 9.76 -0.60
N VAL A 96 4.03 9.24 -0.62
CA VAL A 96 2.85 10.12 -0.66
C VAL A 96 2.69 10.93 0.63
N ILE A 97 3.04 10.37 1.79
CA ILE A 97 2.98 11.09 3.08
C ILE A 97 3.81 12.38 3.03
N GLY A 98 5.05 12.29 2.51
CA GLY A 98 5.93 13.44 2.37
C GLY A 98 5.33 14.51 1.44
N ILE A 99 4.80 14.10 0.30
CA ILE A 99 4.17 15.00 -0.68
C ILE A 99 2.92 15.69 -0.12
N ILE A 100 2.08 14.95 0.61
CA ILE A 100 0.91 15.51 1.30
C ILE A 100 1.36 16.54 2.32
N CYS A 101 2.35 16.24 3.16
CA CYS A 101 2.84 17.17 4.17
C CYS A 101 3.37 18.46 3.54
N VAL A 102 4.16 18.34 2.48
CA VAL A 102 4.72 19.48 1.74
C VAL A 102 3.61 20.40 1.21
N LYS A 103 2.50 19.86 0.72
CA LYS A 103 1.41 20.65 0.13
C LYS A 103 0.36 21.12 1.13
N TRP A 104 -0.08 20.23 2.02
CA TRP A 104 -1.25 20.42 2.88
C TRP A 104 -0.92 20.81 4.32
N ALA A 105 0.26 20.47 4.85
CA ALA A 105 0.59 20.83 6.22
C ALA A 105 0.96 22.33 6.33
N PRO A 106 0.50 23.04 7.38
CA PRO A 106 1.10 24.29 7.82
C PRO A 106 2.57 24.07 8.17
N HIS A 107 3.43 25.06 7.90
CA HIS A 107 4.88 24.95 8.09
C HIS A 107 5.28 24.51 9.51
N ASP A 108 4.58 25.04 10.52
CA ASP A 108 4.90 24.79 11.94
C ASP A 108 4.31 23.47 12.46
N GLU A 109 3.45 22.81 11.68
CA GLU A 109 2.70 21.60 12.08
C GLU A 109 3.08 20.36 11.26
N VAL A 110 4.13 20.43 10.43
CA VAL A 110 4.55 19.32 9.57
C VAL A 110 4.79 18.03 10.37
N ALA A 111 5.45 18.13 11.53
CA ALA A 111 5.72 16.97 12.38
C ALA A 111 4.43 16.31 12.92
N PHE A 112 3.41 17.11 13.24
CA PHE A 112 2.11 16.61 13.66
C PHE A 112 1.41 15.89 12.50
N PHE A 113 1.40 16.49 11.31
CA PHE A 113 0.86 15.86 10.10
C PHE A 113 1.52 14.52 9.78
N VAL A 114 2.86 14.46 9.80
CA VAL A 114 3.60 13.20 9.57
C VAL A 114 3.22 12.16 10.62
N SER A 115 3.09 12.56 11.89
CA SER A 115 2.73 11.65 12.98
C SER A 115 1.33 11.05 12.78
N VAL A 116 0.34 11.89 12.46
CA VAL A 116 -1.03 11.46 12.15
C VAL A 116 -1.07 10.57 10.91
N LEU A 117 -0.32 10.92 9.87
CA LEU A 117 -0.26 10.15 8.63
C LEU A 117 0.55 8.85 8.75
N THR A 118 1.29 8.62 9.84
CA THR A 118 2.08 7.39 10.03
C THR A 118 1.44 6.45 11.06
N VAL A 119 0.63 6.97 11.99
CA VAL A 119 0.01 6.16 13.05
C VAL A 119 -0.94 5.08 12.51
N PHE A 120 -1.45 5.22 11.27
CA PHE A 120 -2.30 4.20 10.66
C PHE A 120 -1.61 2.83 10.55
N SER A 121 -0.29 2.77 10.40
CA SER A 121 0.45 1.52 10.15
C SER A 121 0.26 0.47 11.26
N PRO A 122 0.51 0.76 12.55
CA PRO A 122 0.22 -0.19 13.63
C PRO A 122 -1.27 -0.50 13.77
N PHE A 123 -2.17 0.48 13.59
CA PHE A 123 -3.62 0.27 13.66
C PHE A 123 -4.11 -0.69 12.56
N ALA A 124 -3.67 -0.48 11.32
CA ALA A 124 -3.98 -1.35 10.20
C ALA A 124 -3.46 -2.76 10.44
N THR A 125 -2.25 -2.91 10.97
CA THR A 125 -1.66 -4.22 11.30
C THR A 125 -2.51 -5.01 12.29
N VAL A 126 -2.99 -4.37 13.37
CA VAL A 126 -3.86 -5.02 14.37
C VAL A 126 -5.17 -5.49 13.73
N ILE A 127 -5.83 -4.61 12.98
CA ILE A 127 -7.13 -4.91 12.35
C ILE A 127 -6.98 -6.03 11.31
N THR A 128 -6.03 -5.89 10.39
CA THR A 128 -5.79 -6.86 9.31
C THR A 128 -5.37 -8.22 9.83
N THR A 129 -4.54 -8.27 10.88
CA THR A 129 -4.13 -9.54 11.49
C THR A 129 -5.32 -10.22 12.19
N ALA A 130 -6.14 -9.48 12.92
CA ALA A 130 -7.33 -10.01 13.58
C ALA A 130 -8.34 -10.57 12.57
N VAL A 131 -8.64 -9.78 11.51
CA VAL A 131 -9.53 -10.20 10.42
C VAL A 131 -8.98 -11.42 9.69
N THR A 132 -7.69 -11.43 9.35
CA THR A 132 -7.03 -12.57 8.71
C THR A 132 -7.11 -13.81 9.59
N GLY A 133 -6.84 -13.69 10.89
CA GLY A 133 -6.91 -14.79 11.85
C GLY A 133 -8.31 -15.40 11.93
N PHE A 134 -9.34 -14.56 12.01
CA PHE A 134 -10.74 -15.00 12.00
C PHE A 134 -11.12 -15.71 10.69
N LEU A 135 -10.74 -15.15 9.55
CA LEU A 135 -11.04 -15.73 8.24
C LEU A 135 -10.32 -17.07 8.03
N CYS A 136 -9.08 -17.19 8.50
CA CYS A 136 -8.30 -18.43 8.42
C CYS A 136 -8.91 -19.59 9.22
N THR A 137 -9.55 -19.32 10.36
CA THR A 137 -10.22 -20.35 11.18
C THR A 137 -11.67 -20.62 10.74
N SER A 138 -12.27 -19.71 9.98
CA SER A 138 -13.60 -19.86 9.42
C SER A 138 -13.66 -20.89 8.27
N SER A 139 -14.87 -21.28 7.87
CA SER A 139 -15.11 -22.13 6.70
C SER A 139 -14.65 -21.53 5.36
N PHE A 140 -14.40 -20.22 5.31
CA PHE A 140 -13.93 -19.53 4.11
C PHE A 140 -12.42 -19.73 3.86
N GLY A 141 -11.67 -20.12 4.89
CA GLY A 141 -10.24 -20.40 4.83
C GLY A 141 -9.36 -19.19 4.50
N TRP A 142 -8.04 -19.41 4.48
CA TRP A 142 -7.04 -18.35 4.37
C TRP A 142 -7.08 -17.54 3.07
N ARG A 143 -7.54 -18.15 1.96
CA ARG A 143 -7.61 -17.47 0.65
C ARG A 143 -8.59 -16.30 0.68
N SER A 144 -9.66 -16.43 1.46
CA SER A 144 -10.69 -15.39 1.61
C SER A 144 -10.12 -14.08 2.18
N SER A 145 -9.12 -14.17 3.06
CA SER A 145 -8.44 -13.01 3.62
C SER A 145 -7.91 -12.09 2.53
N PHE A 146 -7.27 -12.62 1.48
CA PHE A 146 -6.73 -11.80 0.39
C PHE A 146 -7.81 -11.02 -0.36
N TYR A 147 -8.96 -11.65 -0.62
CA TYR A 147 -10.08 -11.00 -1.30
C TYR A 147 -10.77 -9.97 -0.41
N VAL A 148 -10.94 -10.24 0.88
CA VAL A 148 -11.51 -9.27 1.83
C VAL A 148 -10.63 -8.02 1.93
N HIS A 149 -9.31 -8.20 2.05
CA HIS A 149 -8.37 -7.08 2.10
C HIS A 149 -8.32 -6.30 0.78
N SER A 150 -8.41 -6.97 -0.38
CA SER A 150 -8.44 -6.26 -1.66
C SER A 150 -9.74 -5.50 -1.88
N VAL A 151 -10.89 -6.03 -1.49
CA VAL A 151 -12.16 -5.29 -1.54
C VAL A 151 -12.14 -4.09 -0.58
N ALA A 152 -11.68 -4.28 0.66
CA ALA A 152 -11.56 -3.18 1.62
C ALA A 152 -10.61 -2.08 1.12
N GLY A 153 -9.45 -2.46 0.56
CA GLY A 153 -8.53 -1.53 -0.05
C GLY A 153 -9.14 -0.80 -1.27
N ALA A 154 -9.94 -1.48 -2.09
CA ALA A 154 -10.63 -0.84 -3.22
C ALA A 154 -11.58 0.26 -2.74
N VAL A 155 -12.33 0.03 -1.66
CA VAL A 155 -13.19 1.05 -1.04
C VAL A 155 -12.34 2.24 -0.56
N CYS A 156 -11.21 1.99 0.11
CA CYS A 156 -10.30 3.07 0.55
C CYS A 156 -9.74 3.88 -0.64
N PHE A 157 -9.35 3.25 -1.74
CA PHE A 157 -8.83 3.95 -2.92
C PHE A 157 -9.92 4.70 -3.69
N ILE A 158 -11.15 4.22 -3.69
CA ILE A 158 -12.31 4.98 -4.20
C ILE A 158 -12.52 6.24 -3.35
N LEU A 159 -12.51 6.10 -2.02
CA LEU A 159 -12.64 7.24 -1.11
C LEU A 159 -11.49 8.23 -1.31
N TRP A 160 -10.25 7.76 -1.45
CA TRP A 160 -9.09 8.59 -1.79
C TRP A 160 -9.34 9.40 -3.06
N TYR A 161 -9.80 8.76 -4.13
CA TYR A 161 -10.02 9.45 -5.41
C TYR A 161 -11.11 10.53 -5.31
N ILE A 162 -12.15 10.30 -4.51
CA ILE A 162 -13.24 11.26 -4.31
C ILE A 162 -12.80 12.41 -3.40
N VAL A 163 -12.13 12.11 -2.29
CA VAL A 163 -11.84 13.08 -1.21
C VAL A 163 -10.55 13.85 -1.46
N TYR A 164 -9.48 13.17 -1.89
CA TYR A 164 -8.17 13.82 -1.98
C TYR A 164 -8.06 14.73 -3.21
N SER A 165 -7.41 15.88 -3.04
CA SER A 165 -7.00 16.78 -4.13
C SER A 165 -5.55 17.20 -3.98
N ASP A 166 -4.84 17.30 -5.11
CA ASP A 166 -3.41 17.63 -5.14
C ASP A 166 -3.09 19.07 -4.77
N ASP A 167 -4.07 19.98 -4.78
CA ASP A 167 -3.88 21.37 -4.40
C ASP A 167 -5.00 21.81 -3.45
N PRO A 168 -4.68 22.30 -2.23
CA PRO A 168 -5.66 22.87 -1.32
C PRO A 168 -6.47 24.03 -1.94
N LEU A 169 -5.91 24.80 -2.87
CA LEU A 169 -6.63 25.88 -3.58
C LEU A 169 -7.80 25.37 -4.41
N SER A 170 -7.71 24.14 -4.91
CA SER A 170 -8.73 23.52 -5.76
C SER A 170 -9.80 22.75 -4.99
N HIS A 171 -9.64 22.62 -3.67
CA HIS A 171 -10.46 21.78 -2.84
C HIS A 171 -11.65 22.57 -2.26
N SER A 172 -12.89 22.11 -2.52
CA SER A 172 -14.12 22.84 -2.17
C SER A 172 -14.32 23.06 -0.66
N SER A 173 -13.76 22.20 0.19
CA SER A 173 -13.87 22.31 1.65
C SER A 173 -12.83 23.23 2.30
N VAL A 174 -11.82 23.70 1.56
CA VAL A 174 -10.74 24.52 2.13
C VAL A 174 -11.19 25.98 2.22
N THR A 175 -11.17 26.54 3.43
CA THR A 175 -11.55 27.95 3.65
C THR A 175 -10.38 28.89 3.36
N SER A 176 -10.67 30.16 3.02
CA SER A 176 -9.61 31.16 2.79
C SER A 176 -8.70 31.36 4.00
N LYS A 177 -9.23 31.21 5.22
CA LYS A 177 -8.45 31.31 6.47
C LYS A 177 -7.49 30.12 6.63
N GLU A 178 -7.97 28.91 6.37
CA GLU A 178 -7.16 27.69 6.43
C GLU A 178 -6.07 27.72 5.36
N LEU A 179 -6.44 28.09 4.13
CA LEU A 179 -5.50 28.25 3.03
C LEU A 179 -4.37 29.24 3.38
N ALA A 180 -4.71 30.39 3.95
CA ALA A 180 -3.72 31.37 4.38
C ALA A 180 -2.76 30.79 5.43
N ASN A 181 -3.25 29.93 6.33
CA ASN A 181 -2.42 29.24 7.32
C ASN A 181 -1.50 28.19 6.67
N ILE A 182 -2.00 27.41 5.72
CA ILE A 182 -1.21 26.40 4.97
C ILE A 182 -0.08 27.08 4.18
N GLN A 183 -0.35 28.24 3.58
CA GLN A 183 0.61 28.97 2.75
C GLN A 183 1.63 29.78 3.56
N LYS A 184 1.30 30.11 4.82
CA LYS A 184 2.17 30.90 5.70
C LYS A 184 3.52 30.19 5.91
N GLY A 185 4.61 30.88 5.61
CA GLY A 185 5.98 30.36 5.75
C GLY A 185 6.47 29.51 4.57
N LYS A 186 5.64 29.25 3.54
CA LYS A 186 6.09 28.56 2.31
C LYS A 186 6.71 29.57 1.33
N SER A 187 7.87 29.23 0.77
CA SER A 187 8.61 30.08 -0.18
C SER A 187 7.84 30.29 -1.49
N ALA A 188 8.06 31.41 -2.18
CA ALA A 188 7.44 31.72 -3.48
C ALA A 188 7.66 30.62 -4.53
N ALA A 189 8.82 29.94 -4.49
CA ALA A 189 9.15 28.81 -5.36
C ALA A 189 8.18 27.61 -5.21
N HIS A 190 7.54 27.46 -4.04
CA HIS A 190 6.53 26.43 -3.79
C HIS A 190 5.23 26.68 -4.58
N PHE A 191 4.96 27.94 -4.95
CA PHE A 191 3.80 28.33 -5.76
C PHE A 191 4.10 28.28 -7.26
N GLU A 192 5.36 28.43 -7.67
CA GLU A 192 5.78 28.39 -9.09
C GLU A 192 5.90 26.98 -9.69
N GLN A 193 5.98 25.93 -8.86
CA GLN A 193 6.05 24.54 -9.32
C GLN A 193 4.77 24.05 -10.04
N LYS A 194 3.82 24.96 -10.26
CA LYS A 194 2.51 24.75 -10.87
C LYS A 194 2.28 25.53 -12.17
N ARG A 195 3.33 26.14 -12.76
CA ARG A 195 3.25 26.78 -14.08
C ARG A 195 3.83 25.90 -15.18
#